data_AF-A0A9D8L2S3-F1
#
_entry.id   AF-A0A9D8L2S3-F1
#
_cell.length_a   1.000
_cell.length_b   1.000
_cell.length_c   1.000
_cell.angle_alpha   90.00
_cell.angle_beta   90.00
_cell.angle_gamma   90.00
#
_symmetry.space_group_name_H-M   'P 1'
#
loop_
_entity.id
_entity.type
_entity.pdbx_description
1 polymer ?
#
loop_
_entity_poly.entity_id
_entity_poly.type
_entity_poly.pdbx_seq_one_letter_code
_entity_poly.pdbx_strand_id
1 'polypeptide(L)'
;MTRERPPARKRPRAGKAPVRKASPTVSFDIVVEAGDWPAPRTLKGHVGKAIEAACRKLPPPAGAELAVTFTDDAHIRLLNRQFRKKDRPTNVLSFPAGPPGSMLLGD
;
A
#
# COMPACT_ATOMS: atom_id res chain seq x y z
N MET A 1 51.68 35.19 3.41
CA MET A 1 50.78 34.22 4.07
C MET A 1 49.42 34.29 3.37
N THR A 2 49.18 33.41 2.39
CA THR A 2 47.88 33.28 1.74
C THR A 2 47.64 31.79 1.49
N ARG A 3 46.58 31.24 2.10
CA ARG A 3 46.22 29.81 2.08
C ARG A 3 45.58 29.43 0.74
N GLU A 4 46.22 28.51 0.01
CA GLU A 4 45.62 27.77 -1.11
C GLU A 4 44.55 26.77 -0.60
N ARG A 5 43.39 26.74 -1.27
CA ARG A 5 42.28 25.80 -1.01
C ARG A 5 42.57 24.44 -1.68
N PRO A 6 42.28 23.29 -1.04
CA PRO A 6 42.43 21.99 -1.69
C PRO A 6 41.28 21.68 -2.68
N PRO A 7 41.51 20.85 -3.72
CA PRO A 7 40.53 20.60 -4.78
C PRO A 7 39.39 19.65 -4.36
N ALA A 8 38.20 19.89 -4.94
CA ALA A 8 36.97 19.15 -4.68
C ALA A 8 37.03 17.69 -5.18
N ARG A 9 36.77 16.75 -4.27
CA ARG A 9 36.69 15.31 -4.52
C ARG A 9 35.42 14.99 -5.34
N LYS A 10 35.58 14.54 -6.59
CA LYS A 10 34.46 14.12 -7.44
C LYS A 10 33.78 12.87 -6.84
N ARG A 11 32.49 12.97 -6.52
CA ARG A 11 31.64 11.83 -6.16
C ARG A 11 31.46 10.91 -7.38
N PRO A 12 31.56 9.59 -7.25
CA PRO A 12 31.29 8.69 -8.36
C PRO A 12 29.79 8.73 -8.70
N ARG A 13 29.47 8.86 -9.99
CA ARG A 13 28.10 8.73 -10.51
C ARG A 13 27.66 7.28 -10.30
N ALA A 14 26.68 7.06 -9.45
CA ALA A 14 26.01 5.77 -9.32
C ALA A 14 25.42 5.38 -10.69
N GLY A 15 25.91 4.29 -11.27
CA GLY A 15 25.38 3.73 -12.50
C GLY A 15 23.91 3.37 -12.33
N LYS A 16 23.10 3.63 -13.36
CA LYS A 16 21.71 3.17 -13.40
C LYS A 16 21.71 1.64 -13.32
N ALA A 17 21.18 1.10 -12.22
CA ALA A 17 20.88 -0.32 -12.11
C ALA A 17 19.90 -0.72 -13.23
N PRO A 18 20.01 -1.95 -13.77
CA PRO A 18 19.20 -2.38 -14.91
C PRO A 18 17.72 -2.37 -14.53
N VAL A 19 16.90 -1.73 -15.37
CA VAL A 19 15.44 -1.74 -15.25
C VAL A 19 14.97 -3.17 -15.48
N ARG A 20 14.74 -3.92 -14.40
CA ARG A 20 14.05 -5.21 -14.46
C ARG A 20 12.64 -4.90 -14.98
N LYS A 21 12.21 -5.57 -16.06
CA LYS A 21 10.82 -5.49 -16.52
C LYS A 21 9.92 -5.82 -15.33
N ALA A 22 9.23 -4.82 -14.80
CA ALA A 22 8.41 -4.98 -13.61
C ALA A 22 7.20 -5.84 -13.99
N SER A 23 7.12 -7.04 -13.44
CA SER A 23 5.83 -7.69 -13.25
C SER A 23 4.89 -6.68 -12.57
N PRO A 24 3.59 -6.66 -12.88
CA PRO A 24 2.66 -5.75 -12.23
C PRO A 24 2.52 -6.16 -10.75
N THR A 25 3.40 -5.63 -9.92
CA THR A 25 3.44 -5.87 -8.49
C THR A 25 2.70 -4.72 -7.82
N VAL A 26 1.63 -5.05 -7.09
CA VAL A 26 0.96 -4.10 -6.20
C VAL A 26 1.81 -3.94 -4.93
N SER A 27 2.19 -2.71 -4.60
CA SER A 27 2.75 -2.40 -3.29
C SER A 27 1.62 -2.32 -2.27
N PHE A 28 1.80 -2.91 -1.09
CA PHE A 28 0.75 -2.84 -0.08
C PHE A 28 1.28 -2.85 1.35
N ASP A 29 0.51 -2.18 2.20
CA ASP A 29 0.70 -2.14 3.64
C ASP A 29 -0.57 -2.56 4.38
N ILE A 30 -0.37 -2.98 5.62
CA ILE A 30 -1.45 -3.36 6.51
C ILE A 30 -1.32 -2.64 7.84
N VAL A 31 -2.46 -2.32 8.44
CA VAL A 31 -2.56 -1.77 9.79
C VAL A 31 -3.62 -2.56 10.56
N VAL A 32 -3.41 -2.76 11.86
CA VAL A 32 -4.43 -3.32 12.75
C VAL A 32 -4.75 -2.22 13.76
N GLU A 33 -5.98 -1.70 13.73
CA GLU A 33 -6.41 -0.64 14.63
C GLU A 33 -7.18 -1.19 15.85
N ALA A 34 -7.93 -2.28 15.67
CA ALA A 34 -8.69 -2.90 16.74
C ALA A 34 -9.02 -4.36 16.43
N GLY A 35 -9.48 -5.10 17.46
CA GLY A 35 -9.90 -6.50 17.35
C GLY A 35 -8.80 -7.53 17.61
N ASP A 36 -9.21 -8.78 17.77
CA ASP A 36 -8.33 -9.92 18.05
C ASP A 36 -7.91 -10.61 16.75
N TRP A 37 -7.11 -9.89 15.95
CA TRP A 37 -6.61 -10.40 14.68
C TRP A 37 -5.30 -11.19 14.86
N PRO A 38 -5.03 -12.18 13.99
CA PRO A 38 -3.74 -12.86 13.96
C PRO A 38 -2.56 -11.90 13.83
N ALA A 39 -1.36 -12.37 14.18
CA ALA A 39 -0.14 -11.58 14.10
C ALA A 39 0.02 -10.91 12.71
N PRO A 40 0.54 -9.66 12.62
CA PRO A 40 0.63 -8.91 11.36
C PRO A 40 1.32 -9.65 10.22
N ARG A 41 2.31 -10.49 10.51
CA ARG A 41 2.97 -11.33 9.49
C ARG A 41 2.00 -12.30 8.81
N THR A 42 1.10 -12.90 9.58
CA THR A 42 0.08 -13.83 9.07
C THR A 42 -0.93 -13.08 8.21
N LEU A 43 -1.43 -11.94 8.69
CA LEU A 43 -2.33 -11.07 7.93
C LEU A 43 -1.71 -10.60 6.61
N LYS A 44 -0.45 -10.13 6.64
CA LYS A 44 0.28 -9.69 5.44
C LYS A 44 0.40 -10.82 4.42
N GLY A 45 0.58 -12.05 4.89
CA GLY A 45 0.55 -13.25 4.05
C GLY A 45 -0.82 -13.53 3.41
N HIS A 46 -1.91 -13.37 4.16
CA HIS A 46 -3.28 -13.52 3.62
C HIS A 46 -3.61 -12.45 2.59
N VAL A 47 -3.33 -11.19 2.89
CA VAL A 47 -3.53 -10.05 1.98
C VAL A 47 -2.71 -10.23 0.70
N GLY A 48 -1.43 -10.60 0.82
CA GLY A 48 -0.58 -10.85 -0.35
C GLY A 48 -1.12 -11.95 -1.27
N LYS A 49 -1.63 -13.05 -0.72
CA LYS A 49 -2.27 -14.12 -1.51
C LYS A 49 -3.55 -13.64 -2.20
N ALA A 50 -4.36 -12.84 -1.51
CA ALA A 50 -5.58 -12.28 -2.08
C ALA A 50 -5.27 -11.32 -3.24
N ILE A 51 -4.29 -10.43 -3.07
CA ILE A 51 -3.80 -9.53 -4.12
C ILE A 51 -3.29 -10.35 -5.32
N GLU A 52 -2.45 -11.36 -5.09
CA GLU A 52 -1.93 -12.20 -6.16
C GLU A 52 -3.05 -12.88 -6.95
N ALA A 53 -4.03 -13.45 -6.26
CA ALA A 53 -5.19 -14.07 -6.88
C ALA A 53 -6.03 -13.06 -7.69
N ALA A 54 -6.23 -11.85 -7.17
CA ALA A 54 -6.93 -10.77 -7.87
C ALA A 54 -6.17 -10.32 -9.13
N CYS A 55 -4.86 -10.11 -9.03
CA CYS A 55 -3.99 -9.69 -10.15
C CYS A 55 -3.98 -10.70 -11.31
N ARG A 56 -4.17 -12.00 -11.03
CA ARG A 56 -4.30 -13.02 -12.08
C ARG A 56 -5.58 -12.88 -12.90
N LYS A 57 -6.63 -12.27 -12.34
CA LYS A 57 -7.92 -12.05 -13.02
C LYS A 57 -8.04 -10.65 -13.61
N LEU A 58 -7.49 -9.66 -12.89
CA LEU A 58 -7.50 -8.27 -13.26
C LEU A 58 -6.09 -7.70 -13.06
N PRO A 59 -5.27 -7.62 -14.12
CA PRO A 59 -3.94 -7.04 -14.02
C PRO A 59 -4.02 -5.59 -13.54
N PRO A 60 -3.28 -5.22 -12.48
CA PRO A 60 -3.32 -3.87 -11.96
C PRO A 60 -2.50 -2.91 -12.84
N PRO A 61 -2.74 -1.60 -12.75
CA PRO A 61 -1.84 -0.60 -13.31
C PRO A 61 -0.40 -0.77 -12.80
N ALA A 62 0.57 -0.39 -13.61
CA ALA A 62 1.97 -0.41 -13.19
C ALA A 62 2.18 0.51 -11.98
N GLY A 63 2.78 -0.04 -10.92
CA GLY A 63 3.04 0.70 -9.69
C GLY A 63 1.86 0.81 -8.72
N ALA A 64 0.78 0.04 -8.90
CA ALA A 64 -0.40 0.16 -8.04
C ALA A 64 -0.11 0.02 -6.53
N GLU A 65 -0.81 0.81 -5.71
CA GLU A 65 -0.66 0.83 -4.24
C GLU A 65 -2.00 0.57 -3.52
N LEU A 66 -1.96 -0.24 -2.46
CA LEU A 66 -3.12 -0.61 -1.63
C LEU A 66 -2.79 -0.54 -0.13
N ALA A 67 -3.65 0.08 0.67
CA ALA A 67 -3.62 -0.05 2.12
C ALA A 67 -4.74 -0.98 2.59
N VAL A 68 -4.53 -1.75 3.67
CA VAL A 68 -5.59 -2.56 4.29
C VAL A 68 -5.59 -2.37 5.80
N THR A 69 -6.69 -1.86 6.32
CA THR A 69 -6.87 -1.69 7.77
C THR A 69 -7.78 -2.78 8.33
N PHE A 70 -7.25 -3.55 9.28
CA PHE A 70 -8.00 -4.52 10.09
C PHE A 70 -8.54 -3.83 11.34
N THR A 71 -9.81 -4.06 11.64
CA THR A 71 -10.50 -3.43 12.78
C THR A 71 -11.62 -4.34 13.30
N ASP A 72 -12.34 -3.91 14.33
CA ASP A 72 -13.46 -4.67 14.92
C ASP A 72 -14.85 -4.17 14.45
N ASP A 73 -15.90 -4.88 14.87
CA ASP A 73 -17.29 -4.58 14.50
C ASP A 73 -17.74 -3.19 15.00
N ALA A 74 -17.23 -2.73 16.13
CA ALA A 74 -17.60 -1.45 16.71
C ALA A 74 -17.03 -0.30 15.86
N HIS A 75 -15.75 -0.37 15.50
CA HIS A 75 -15.09 0.61 14.67
C HIS A 75 -15.63 0.60 13.24
N ILE A 76 -15.79 -0.56 12.61
CA ILE A 76 -16.30 -0.62 11.23
C ILE A 76 -17.77 -0.18 11.13
N ARG A 77 -18.59 -0.38 12.18
CA ARG A 77 -19.94 0.19 12.25
C ARG A 77 -19.90 1.73 12.25
N LEU A 78 -18.99 2.32 13.03
CA LEU A 78 -18.78 3.77 13.08
C LEU A 78 -18.38 4.31 11.70
N LEU A 79 -17.44 3.66 11.03
CA LEU A 79 -17.02 4.00 9.67
C LEU A 79 -18.17 3.85 8.66
N ASN A 80 -18.93 2.76 8.73
CA ASN A 80 -20.06 2.51 7.83
C ASN A 80 -21.17 3.57 8.02
N ARG A 81 -21.42 3.97 9.27
CA ARG A 81 -22.33 5.09 9.57
C ARG A 81 -21.80 6.40 9.00
N GLN A 82 -20.52 6.69 9.20
CA GLN A 82 -19.92 7.95 8.76
C GLN A 82 -19.93 8.10 7.23
N PHE A 83 -19.41 7.09 6.52
CA PHE A 83 -19.14 7.16 5.09
C PHE A 83 -20.26 6.61 4.21
N ARG A 84 -21.06 5.65 4.69
CA ARG A 84 -22.16 5.05 3.92
C ARG A 84 -23.55 5.36 4.48
N LYS A 85 -23.64 6.11 5.59
CA LYS A 85 -24.89 6.41 6.32
C LYS A 85 -25.65 5.14 6.76
N LYS A 86 -24.92 4.06 7.03
CA LYS A 86 -25.46 2.77 7.50
C LYS A 86 -24.94 2.45 8.89
N ASP A 87 -25.80 2.57 9.90
CA ASP A 87 -25.43 2.29 11.29
C ASP A 87 -25.51 0.79 11.64
N ARG A 88 -24.68 -0.01 10.97
CA ARG A 88 -24.49 -1.43 11.25
C ARG A 88 -23.08 -1.87 10.86
N PRO A 89 -22.49 -2.88 11.52
CA PRO A 89 -21.22 -3.44 11.07
C PRO A 89 -21.36 -4.02 9.65
N THR A 90 -20.21 -4.10 8.97
CA THR A 90 -20.05 -4.72 7.66
C THR A 90 -18.70 -5.42 7.63
N ASN A 91 -18.55 -6.47 6.82
CA ASN A 91 -17.30 -7.22 6.78
C ASN A 91 -16.16 -6.42 6.13
N VAL A 92 -16.49 -5.56 5.15
CA VAL A 92 -15.53 -4.77 4.38
C VAL A 92 -16.14 -3.40 4.05
N LEU A 93 -15.29 -2.37 4.09
CA LEU A 93 -15.48 -1.08 3.44
C LEU A 93 -14.31 -0.85 2.50
N SER A 94 -14.57 -0.22 1.37
CA SER A 94 -13.54 0.19 0.43
C SER A 94 -13.68 1.68 0.11
N PHE A 95 -12.54 2.35 0.01
CA PHE A 95 -12.39 3.78 -0.19
C PHE A 95 -11.45 4.02 -1.38
N PRO A 96 -11.99 4.37 -2.56
CA PRO A 96 -11.15 4.63 -3.72
C PRO A 96 -10.35 5.92 -3.54
N ALA A 97 -9.02 5.84 -3.69
CA ALA A 97 -8.13 7.00 -3.62
C ALA A 97 -8.02 7.78 -4.95
N GLY A 98 -8.59 7.24 -6.02
CA GLY A 98 -8.58 7.84 -7.36
C GLY A 98 -9.68 7.29 -8.27
N PRO A 99 -9.82 7.84 -9.48
CA PRO A 99 -10.75 7.30 -10.48
C PRO A 99 -10.33 5.90 -10.95
N PRO A 100 -11.24 5.11 -11.53
CA PRO A 100 -10.92 3.78 -12.05
C PRO A 100 -9.69 3.79 -12.97
N GLY A 101 -8.72 2.91 -12.68
CA GLY A 101 -7.46 2.81 -13.44
C GLY A 101 -6.30 3.67 -12.91
N SER A 102 -6.47 4.39 -11.79
CA SER A 102 -5.36 5.08 -11.12
C SER A 102 -4.37 4.12 -10.46
N MET A 103 -3.14 4.61 -10.25
CA MET A 103 -2.10 3.90 -9.50
C MET A 103 -2.44 3.77 -8.02
N LEU A 104 -3.08 4.78 -7.43
CA LEU A 104 -3.57 4.71 -6.05
C LEU A 104 -4.92 3.98 -6.05
N LEU A 105 -4.98 2.80 -5.41
CA LEU A 105 -6.22 2.04 -5.28
C LEU A 105 -7.05 2.55 -4.11
N GLY A 106 -6.39 2.80 -2.96
CA GLY A 106 -6.99 3.31 -1.74
C GLY A 106 -6.90 2.33 -0.58
N ASP A 107 -7.90 2.35 0.29
CA ASP A 107 -8.01 1.60 1.54
C ASP A 107 -9.23 0.66 1.60
#